data_AF-A0A6V7QX31-F1
#
_entry.id   AF-A0A6V7QX31-F1
#
_cell.length_a   1.000
_cell.length_b   1.000
_cell.length_c   1.000
_cell.angle_alpha   90.00
_cell.angle_beta   90.00
_cell.angle_gamma   90.00
#
_symmetry.space_group_name_H-M   'P 1'
#
loop_
_entity.id
_entity.type
_entity.pdbx_description
1 polymer ?
#
loop_
_entity_poly.entity_id
_entity_poly.type
_entity_poly.pdbx_seq_one_letter_code
_entity_poly.pdbx_strand_id
1 'polypeptide(L)'
;MTIIKRELHGSETRTWFAPTGISAATHHLLPSSVLTNPCSIEAFAIWKSKVGSTCPLSTMPKIKTSRVKYPEGWELIEPTLHELEAKMREAENDPHDGKRKCEALWPIFRIAHQKSRYIYDLYHRRKEISKELYEFCLDQGYADRNLIAKWKKPGYERLCCLRCMQTRDHNFTTTCVCRVPKHLREEKVIECVHCGCGGCASGD
;
A
#
# COMPACT_ATOMS: atom_id res chain seq x y z
N MET A 1 -14.81 -58.35 29.27
CA MET A 1 -14.16 -59.67 29.37
C MET A 1 -12.67 -59.50 29.10
N THR A 2 -11.89 -60.03 30.03
CA THR A 2 -10.46 -59.89 30.30
C THR A 2 -9.56 -60.47 29.22
N ILE A 3 -8.51 -59.77 28.78
CA ILE A 3 -7.20 -60.33 28.32
C ILE A 3 -6.12 -59.26 28.63
N ILE A 4 -5.49 -59.28 29.81
CA ILE A 4 -4.16 -59.85 30.17
C ILE A 4 -2.94 -59.17 29.48
N LYS A 5 -2.31 -58.28 30.28
CA LYS A 5 -0.87 -58.19 30.63
C LYS A 5 0.18 -58.61 29.59
N ARG A 6 1.08 -57.67 29.25
CA ARG A 6 2.53 -57.84 29.48
C ARG A 6 3.22 -56.48 29.59
N GLU A 7 4.20 -56.47 30.47
CA GLU A 7 4.83 -55.35 31.15
C GLU A 7 6.36 -55.51 30.92
N LEU A 8 7.13 -54.45 31.22
CA LEU A 8 8.59 -54.43 31.43
C LEU A 8 9.46 -54.37 30.16
N HIS A 9 10.52 -53.56 30.03
CA HIS A 9 11.41 -52.82 30.93
C HIS A 9 11.83 -51.48 30.26
N GLY A 10 12.05 -50.37 30.96
CA GLY A 10 13.15 -50.12 31.90
C GLY A 10 14.28 -49.39 31.14
N SER A 11 14.48 -48.09 31.40
CA SER A 11 15.52 -47.56 32.31
C SER A 11 16.82 -47.27 31.56
N GLU A 12 17.57 -46.19 31.73
CA GLU A 12 17.52 -45.08 32.67
C GLU A 12 18.60 -44.07 32.23
N THR A 13 18.37 -42.80 32.58
CA THR A 13 19.30 -41.78 33.08
C THR A 13 20.82 -42.03 33.01
N ARG A 14 21.61 -40.97 32.76
CA ARG A 14 22.05 -39.97 33.77
C ARG A 14 23.28 -39.21 33.27
N THR A 15 23.33 -37.97 33.69
CA THR A 15 24.36 -36.95 33.47
C THR A 15 25.59 -37.10 34.37
N TRP A 16 26.63 -36.35 33.96
CA TRP A 16 27.82 -35.87 34.69
C TRP A 16 29.01 -36.81 34.84
N PHE A 17 30.17 -36.41 34.29
CA PHE A 17 31.45 -36.21 35.01
C PHE A 17 32.48 -35.59 34.05
N ALA A 18 33.05 -34.44 34.42
CA ALA A 18 34.37 -33.98 33.96
C ALA A 18 35.40 -34.45 35.00
N PRO A 19 36.68 -34.74 34.63
CA PRO A 19 37.70 -33.68 34.77
C PRO A 19 38.96 -33.77 33.86
N THR A 20 39.61 -32.61 33.69
CA THR A 20 41.07 -32.31 33.60
C THR A 20 42.05 -33.15 32.73
N GLY A 21 42.85 -32.45 31.90
CA GLY A 21 44.25 -32.86 31.65
C GLY A 21 44.84 -32.64 30.25
N ILE A 22 45.47 -31.48 30.05
CA ILE A 22 46.76 -31.20 29.38
C ILE A 22 47.25 -32.17 28.27
N SER A 23 47.44 -31.68 27.03
CA SER A 23 48.74 -31.74 26.34
C SER A 23 48.72 -30.92 25.03
N ALA A 24 49.79 -30.15 24.83
CA ALA A 24 50.09 -29.39 23.63
C ALA A 24 50.80 -30.28 22.59
N ALA A 25 50.44 -30.15 21.32
CA ALA A 25 51.30 -30.52 20.20
C ALA A 25 50.96 -29.66 18.98
N THR A 26 51.98 -29.00 18.46
CA THR A 26 51.93 -27.99 17.40
C THR A 26 52.44 -28.58 16.08
N HIS A 27 51.96 -27.99 14.98
CA HIS A 27 52.52 -27.95 13.61
C HIS A 27 52.43 -29.23 12.74
N HIS A 28 51.74 -29.14 11.58
CA HIS A 28 52.34 -28.72 10.30
C HIS A 28 51.33 -28.84 9.13
N LEU A 29 51.24 -27.76 8.32
CA LEU A 29 51.25 -27.72 6.83
C LEU A 29 50.12 -28.47 6.06
N LEU A 30 49.45 -27.97 5.02
CA LEU A 30 49.70 -26.91 4.02
C LEU A 30 48.42 -26.80 3.11
N PRO A 31 48.39 -26.06 1.97
CA PRO A 31 47.31 -25.13 1.63
C PRO A 31 46.51 -25.53 0.37
N SER A 32 45.55 -24.68 -0.01
CA SER A 32 45.29 -24.15 -1.36
C SER A 32 43.78 -23.96 -1.58
N SER A 33 43.42 -22.73 -2.00
CA SER A 33 42.34 -22.33 -2.94
C SER A 33 41.21 -23.35 -3.19
N VAL A 34 39.93 -23.01 -3.18
CA VAL A 34 39.19 -22.11 -4.12
C VAL A 34 37.78 -21.98 -3.47
N LEU A 35 37.11 -20.83 -3.35
CA LEU A 35 36.17 -20.30 -4.35
C LEU A 35 35.50 -19.03 -3.79
N THR A 36 35.59 -18.00 -4.62
CA THR A 36 34.79 -16.80 -4.77
C THR A 36 33.31 -16.91 -4.38
N ASN A 37 32.82 -15.97 -3.56
CA ASN A 37 31.62 -15.16 -3.85
C ASN A 37 31.33 -14.12 -2.74
N PRO A 38 31.71 -12.84 -2.90
CA PRO A 38 31.17 -11.74 -2.10
C PRO A 38 29.85 -11.26 -2.73
N CYS A 39 28.72 -11.67 -2.17
CA CYS A 39 27.41 -11.14 -2.54
C CYS A 39 26.93 -10.16 -1.48
N SER A 40 26.80 -8.90 -1.90
CA SER A 40 25.86 -7.89 -1.38
C SER A 40 26.22 -7.14 -0.09
N ILE A 41 27.01 -6.06 -0.25
CA ILE A 41 26.83 -4.86 0.58
C ILE A 41 27.03 -3.53 -0.17
N GLU A 42 27.58 -3.53 -1.40
CA GLU A 42 27.82 -2.28 -2.16
C GLU A 42 26.77 -1.94 -3.24
N ALA A 43 25.71 -2.72 -3.40
CA ALA A 43 24.67 -2.42 -4.39
C ALA A 43 23.61 -1.40 -3.92
N PHE A 44 23.58 -1.02 -2.64
CA PHE A 44 22.59 -0.08 -2.12
C PHE A 44 22.99 1.41 -2.24
N ALA A 45 24.27 1.69 -2.51
CA ALA A 45 24.81 3.05 -2.51
C ALA A 45 24.73 3.76 -3.88
N ILE A 46 24.50 3.04 -4.98
CA ILE A 46 24.49 3.61 -6.35
C ILE A 46 23.08 3.98 -6.84
N TRP A 47 22.01 3.47 -6.21
CA TRP A 47 20.64 3.82 -6.63
C TRP A 47 20.11 5.15 -6.04
N LYS A 48 20.79 5.74 -5.05
CA LYS A 48 20.38 7.03 -4.46
C LYS A 48 20.72 8.25 -5.32
N SER A 49 21.46 8.09 -6.41
CA SER A 49 22.06 9.21 -7.15
C SER A 49 21.35 9.57 -8.46
N LYS A 50 20.23 8.90 -8.82
CA LYS A 50 19.57 9.09 -10.12
C LYS A 50 18.03 9.12 -10.08
N VAL A 51 17.47 9.62 -8.98
CA VAL A 51 16.09 10.14 -8.94
C VAL A 51 16.17 11.59 -8.53
N GLY A 52 16.36 12.45 -9.54
CA GLY A 52 16.11 13.87 -9.43
C GLY A 52 14.65 14.05 -9.00
N SER A 53 14.49 14.40 -7.73
CA SER A 53 13.22 14.79 -7.15
C SER A 53 12.81 16.14 -7.74
N THR A 54 12.12 16.11 -8.86
CA THR A 54 11.23 17.21 -9.23
C THR A 54 9.84 16.81 -8.80
N CYS A 55 9.49 17.14 -7.56
CA CYS A 55 8.10 17.29 -7.18
C CYS A 55 7.72 18.74 -7.46
N PRO A 56 7.11 19.09 -8.61
CA PRO A 56 6.28 20.27 -8.63
C PRO A 56 5.00 19.89 -7.90
N LEU A 57 4.91 20.26 -6.62
CA LEU A 57 3.61 20.59 -6.05
C LEU A 57 3.11 21.78 -6.88
N SER A 58 2.36 21.51 -7.94
CA SER A 58 1.60 22.53 -8.67
C SER A 58 0.15 22.38 -8.27
N THR A 59 -0.18 22.99 -7.13
CA THR A 59 -1.55 23.22 -6.66
C THR A 59 -2.11 24.41 -7.43
N MET A 60 -2.45 24.18 -8.69
CA MET A 60 -3.29 25.07 -9.48
C MET A 60 -4.11 24.17 -10.39
N PRO A 61 -5.47 24.25 -10.39
CA PRO A 61 -6.24 23.53 -11.39
C PRO A 61 -5.71 23.99 -12.75
N LYS A 62 -5.16 23.07 -13.54
CA LYS A 62 -4.63 23.40 -14.86
C LYS A 62 -5.82 23.86 -15.70
N ILE A 63 -5.96 25.18 -15.83
CA ILE A 63 -6.92 25.81 -16.74
C ILE A 63 -6.64 25.19 -18.10
N LYS A 64 -7.66 24.54 -18.69
CA LYS A 64 -7.57 23.92 -20.02
C LYS A 64 -7.30 25.02 -21.05
N THR A 65 -6.05 25.40 -21.22
CA THR A 65 -5.63 26.30 -22.30
C THR A 65 -5.75 25.55 -23.62
N SER A 66 -6.12 26.25 -24.69
CA SER A 66 -6.35 25.75 -26.07
C SER A 66 -5.15 25.04 -26.74
N ARG A 67 -4.04 24.81 -26.03
CA ARG A 67 -2.80 24.22 -26.54
C ARG A 67 -2.62 22.74 -26.19
N VAL A 68 -3.56 22.13 -25.48
CA VAL A 68 -3.44 20.73 -25.07
C VAL A 68 -3.95 19.83 -26.20
N LYS A 69 -3.05 19.04 -26.79
CA LYS A 69 -3.43 18.00 -27.76
C LYS A 69 -3.98 16.81 -26.98
N TYR A 70 -5.25 16.49 -27.22
CA TYR A 70 -5.87 15.31 -26.63
C TYR A 70 -5.40 14.05 -27.39
N PRO A 71 -4.97 13.00 -26.68
CA PRO A 71 -4.60 11.74 -27.30
C PRO A 71 -5.85 10.93 -27.73
N GLU A 72 -5.63 9.92 -28.55
CA GLU A 72 -6.69 9.04 -29.06
C GLU A 72 -7.49 8.38 -27.93
N GLY A 73 -8.82 8.35 -28.07
CA GLY A 73 -9.73 7.75 -27.08
C GLY A 73 -10.19 8.69 -25.96
N TRP A 74 -9.78 9.97 -25.98
CA TRP A 74 -10.26 10.98 -25.00
C TRP A 74 -11.78 11.15 -25.01
N GLU A 75 -12.41 11.11 -26.18
CA GLU A 75 -13.85 11.35 -26.36
C GLU A 75 -14.73 10.39 -25.55
N LEU A 76 -14.27 9.15 -25.31
CA LEU A 76 -15.01 8.14 -24.55
C LEU A 76 -15.01 8.41 -23.03
N ILE A 77 -13.96 9.03 -22.51
CA ILE A 77 -13.78 9.26 -21.07
C ILE A 77 -14.14 10.69 -20.65
N GLU A 78 -14.14 11.62 -21.59
CA GLU A 78 -14.47 13.03 -21.35
C GLU A 78 -15.83 13.24 -20.66
N PRO A 79 -16.95 12.65 -21.12
CA PRO A 79 -18.26 12.95 -20.52
C PRO A 79 -18.33 12.49 -19.06
N THR A 80 -17.80 11.30 -18.75
CA THR A 80 -17.82 10.75 -17.39
C THR A 80 -16.91 11.51 -16.44
N LEU A 81 -15.73 11.96 -16.92
CA LEU A 81 -14.84 12.81 -16.11
C LEU A 81 -15.48 14.18 -15.84
N HIS A 82 -16.15 14.78 -16.82
CA HIS A 82 -16.84 16.05 -16.65
C HIS A 82 -18.00 15.94 -15.65
N GLU A 83 -18.77 14.85 -15.68
CA GLU A 83 -19.81 14.57 -14.68
C GLU A 83 -19.23 14.46 -13.25
N LEU A 84 -18.10 13.78 -13.09
CA LEU A 84 -17.44 13.65 -11.79
C LEU A 84 -16.86 14.98 -11.29
N GLU A 85 -16.35 15.83 -12.19
CA GLU A 85 -15.89 17.19 -11.86
C GLU A 85 -17.05 18.10 -11.48
N ALA A 86 -18.18 18.02 -12.20
CA ALA A 86 -19.39 18.74 -11.84
C ALA A 86 -19.87 18.35 -10.43
N LYS A 87 -19.89 17.05 -10.11
CA LYS A 87 -20.21 16.55 -8.76
C LYS A 87 -19.22 17.03 -7.70
N MET A 88 -17.93 17.13 -8.03
CA MET A 88 -16.92 17.66 -7.11
C MET A 88 -17.19 19.14 -6.80
N ARG A 89 -17.51 19.94 -7.81
CA ARG A 89 -17.88 21.35 -7.66
C ARG A 89 -19.18 21.52 -6.87
N GLU A 90 -20.16 20.64 -7.06
CA GLU A 90 -21.39 20.63 -6.26
C GLU A 90 -21.09 20.35 -4.79
N ALA A 91 -20.31 19.29 -4.50
CA ALA A 91 -19.91 18.94 -3.14
C ALA A 91 -19.06 20.02 -2.43
N GLU A 92 -18.30 20.82 -3.19
CA GLU A 92 -17.56 21.97 -2.65
C GLU A 92 -18.47 23.15 -2.29
N ASN A 93 -19.57 23.35 -3.04
CA ASN A 93 -20.53 24.44 -2.80
C ASN A 93 -21.64 24.06 -1.81
N ASP A 94 -21.81 22.77 -1.51
CA ASP A 94 -22.84 22.28 -0.61
C ASP A 94 -22.73 22.93 0.77
N PRO A 95 -23.83 23.51 1.31
CA PRO A 95 -23.80 24.09 2.64
C PRO A 95 -23.49 23.02 3.69
N HIS A 96 -22.62 23.37 4.63
CA HIS A 96 -22.13 22.46 5.67
C HIS A 96 -22.98 22.50 6.96
N ASP A 97 -24.21 23.02 6.88
CA ASP A 97 -25.01 23.31 8.07
C ASP A 97 -25.51 22.02 8.75
N GLY A 98 -25.24 21.89 10.05
CA GLY A 98 -25.58 20.71 10.85
C GLY A 98 -24.64 19.48 10.73
N LYS A 99 -23.62 19.51 9.86
CA LYS A 99 -22.64 18.41 9.72
C LYS A 99 -21.37 18.69 10.51
N ARG A 100 -20.65 17.62 10.91
CA ARG A 100 -19.30 17.79 11.49
C ARG A 100 -18.36 18.31 10.40
N LYS A 101 -17.35 19.09 10.80
CA LYS A 101 -16.30 19.60 9.87
C LYS A 101 -15.68 18.49 9.00
N CYS A 102 -15.49 17.31 9.59
CA CYS A 102 -14.97 16.15 8.88
C CYS A 102 -15.95 15.60 7.85
N GLU A 103 -17.23 15.51 8.21
CA GLU A 103 -18.31 14.94 7.38
C GLU A 103 -18.58 15.79 6.13
N ALA A 104 -18.41 17.11 6.23
CA ALA A 104 -18.50 18.01 5.08
C ALA A 104 -17.50 17.65 3.97
N LEU A 105 -16.33 17.11 4.32
CA LEU A 105 -15.27 16.75 3.36
C LEU A 105 -15.40 15.33 2.80
N TRP A 106 -16.21 14.47 3.42
CA TRP A 106 -16.33 13.06 3.00
C TRP A 106 -16.81 12.89 1.54
N PRO A 107 -17.80 13.67 1.04
CA PRO A 107 -18.21 13.60 -0.37
C PRO A 107 -17.06 13.92 -1.33
N ILE A 108 -16.23 14.91 -1.01
CA ILE A 108 -15.08 15.31 -1.82
C ILE A 108 -14.09 14.14 -1.95
N PHE A 109 -13.73 13.50 -0.83
CA PHE A 109 -12.85 12.33 -0.85
C PHE A 109 -13.45 11.15 -1.61
N ARG A 110 -14.77 10.94 -1.50
CA ARG A 110 -15.48 9.87 -2.21
C ARG A 110 -15.41 10.08 -3.72
N ILE A 111 -15.67 11.29 -4.20
CA ILE A 111 -15.62 11.63 -5.63
C ILE A 111 -14.19 11.54 -6.15
N ALA A 112 -13.20 12.04 -5.40
CA ALA A 112 -11.78 11.94 -5.78
C ALA A 112 -11.31 10.48 -5.91
N HIS A 113 -11.73 9.63 -4.97
CA HIS A 113 -11.49 8.19 -5.03
C HIS A 113 -12.17 7.56 -6.25
N GLN A 114 -13.44 7.88 -6.49
CA GLN A 114 -14.21 7.36 -7.62
C GLN A 114 -13.59 7.75 -8.96
N LYS A 115 -13.15 9.00 -9.11
CA LYS A 115 -12.46 9.51 -10.30
C LYS A 115 -11.17 8.74 -10.57
N SER A 116 -10.33 8.57 -9.54
CA SER A 116 -9.09 7.79 -9.66
C SER A 116 -9.35 6.31 -9.97
N ARG A 117 -10.41 5.74 -9.39
CA ARG A 117 -10.75 4.33 -9.58
C ARG A 117 -11.30 4.04 -10.97
N TYR A 118 -12.08 4.96 -11.52
CA TYR A 118 -12.58 4.87 -12.89
C TYR A 118 -11.43 4.76 -13.91
N ILE A 119 -10.45 5.66 -13.82
CA ILE A 119 -9.27 5.65 -14.69
C ILE A 119 -8.43 4.37 -14.47
N TYR A 120 -8.28 3.93 -13.22
CA TYR A 120 -7.56 2.69 -12.89
C TYR A 120 -8.21 1.45 -13.52
N ASP A 121 -9.53 1.32 -13.38
CA ASP A 121 -10.29 0.18 -13.88
C ASP A 121 -10.27 0.12 -15.43
N LEU A 122 -10.36 1.28 -16.10
CA LEU A 122 -10.27 1.35 -17.56
C LEU A 122 -8.91 0.91 -18.10
N TYR A 123 -7.81 1.26 -17.42
CA TYR A 123 -6.46 0.86 -17.86
C TYR A 123 -6.10 -0.58 -17.46
N HIS A 124 -6.36 -0.97 -16.21
CA HIS A 124 -5.88 -2.26 -15.68
C HIS A 124 -6.85 -3.42 -15.89
N ARG A 125 -8.16 -3.19 -15.79
CA ARG A 125 -9.17 -4.27 -15.89
C ARG A 125 -9.68 -4.41 -17.31
N ARG A 126 -10.18 -3.31 -17.89
CA ARG A 126 -10.81 -3.33 -19.23
C ARG A 126 -9.82 -3.14 -20.38
N LYS A 127 -8.72 -2.41 -20.14
CA LYS A 127 -7.68 -2.09 -21.13
C LYS A 127 -8.21 -1.36 -22.37
N GLU A 128 -9.23 -0.52 -22.19
CA GLU A 128 -9.84 0.28 -23.27
C GLU A 128 -9.03 1.55 -23.59
N ILE A 129 -8.09 1.92 -22.71
CA ILE A 129 -7.29 3.15 -22.79
C ILE A 129 -5.83 2.84 -23.20
N SER A 130 -5.28 3.66 -24.10
CA SER A 130 -3.86 3.63 -24.45
C SER A 130 -2.96 4.12 -23.31
N LYS A 131 -1.70 3.67 -23.28
CA LYS A 131 -0.74 4.10 -22.24
C LYS A 131 -0.53 5.62 -22.24
N GLU A 132 -0.52 6.24 -23.42
CA GLU A 132 -0.33 7.69 -23.58
C GLU A 132 -1.48 8.48 -22.95
N LEU A 133 -2.72 8.06 -23.19
CA LEU A 133 -3.90 8.67 -22.59
C LEU A 133 -3.92 8.51 -21.06
N TYR A 134 -3.50 7.34 -20.57
CA TYR A 134 -3.38 7.11 -19.12
C TYR A 134 -2.34 8.04 -18.46
N GLU A 135 -1.15 8.19 -19.05
CA GLU A 135 -0.12 9.10 -18.56
C GLU A 135 -0.57 10.57 -18.62
N PHE A 136 -1.24 10.96 -19.70
CA PHE A 136 -1.87 12.27 -19.82
C PHE A 136 -2.86 12.55 -18.68
N CYS A 137 -3.73 11.58 -18.36
CA CYS A 137 -4.69 11.72 -17.26
C CYS A 137 -4.02 11.93 -15.89
N LEU A 138 -2.88 11.26 -15.65
CA LEU A 138 -2.09 11.43 -14.43
C LEU A 138 -1.37 12.78 -14.39
N ASP A 139 -0.88 13.27 -15.53
CA ASP A 139 -0.15 14.54 -15.60
C ASP A 139 -1.09 15.75 -15.49
N GLN A 140 -2.32 15.63 -15.98
CA GLN A 140 -3.36 16.66 -15.81
C GLN A 140 -4.01 16.63 -14.42
N GLY A 141 -3.78 15.57 -13.63
CA GLY A 141 -4.36 15.45 -12.28
C GLY A 141 -5.81 14.96 -12.26
N TYR A 142 -6.27 14.27 -13.32
CA TYR A 142 -7.57 13.58 -13.29
C TYR A 142 -7.54 12.36 -12.37
N ALA A 143 -6.37 11.77 -12.09
CA ALA A 143 -6.22 10.69 -11.11
C ALA A 143 -5.01 10.92 -10.21
N ASP A 144 -5.08 10.41 -8.98
CA ASP A 144 -3.97 10.48 -8.03
C ASP A 144 -2.96 9.34 -8.29
N ARG A 145 -1.77 9.74 -8.76
CA ARG A 145 -0.64 8.83 -9.02
C ARG A 145 -0.21 8.06 -7.78
N ASN A 146 -0.21 8.70 -6.61
CA ASN A 146 0.21 8.09 -5.36
C ASN A 146 -0.80 7.05 -4.89
N LEU A 147 -2.09 7.35 -5.00
CA LEU A 147 -3.16 6.41 -4.62
C LEU A 147 -3.13 5.16 -5.51
N ILE A 148 -3.00 5.34 -6.83
CA ILE A 148 -2.90 4.22 -7.77
C ILE A 148 -1.65 3.37 -7.51
N ALA A 149 -0.51 4.00 -7.19
CA ALA A 149 0.70 3.27 -6.83
C ALA A 149 0.50 2.37 -5.59
N LYS A 150 -0.39 2.74 -4.66
CA LYS A 150 -0.75 1.90 -3.52
C LYS A 150 -1.68 0.76 -3.93
N TRP A 151 -2.65 0.98 -4.80
CA TRP A 151 -3.55 -0.08 -5.26
C TRP A 151 -2.85 -1.23 -6.00
N LYS A 152 -1.70 -0.95 -6.62
CA LYS A 152 -0.84 -1.98 -7.23
C LYS A 152 -0.16 -2.90 -6.20
N LYS A 153 -0.10 -2.50 -4.92
CA LYS A 153 0.51 -3.31 -3.85
C LYS A 153 -0.54 -4.24 -3.23
N PRO A 154 -0.18 -5.52 -2.98
CA PRO A 154 -1.10 -6.46 -2.33
C PRO A 154 -1.51 -5.95 -0.94
N GLY A 155 -2.77 -6.14 -0.58
CA GLY A 155 -3.35 -5.66 0.68
C GLY A 155 -3.79 -4.19 0.70
N TYR A 156 -3.57 -3.43 -0.37
CA TYR A 156 -4.02 -2.04 -0.51
C TYR A 156 -4.98 -1.82 -1.68
N GLU A 157 -5.42 -2.87 -2.36
CA GLU A 157 -6.28 -2.82 -3.55
C GLU A 157 -7.60 -2.04 -3.38
N ARG A 158 -8.12 -1.97 -2.15
CA ARG A 158 -9.37 -1.25 -1.79
C ARG A 158 -9.12 -0.04 -0.88
N LEU A 159 -7.90 0.48 -0.86
CA LEU A 159 -7.53 1.63 -0.03
C LEU A 159 -8.37 2.87 -0.38
N CYS A 160 -9.00 3.48 0.64
CA CYS A 160 -9.89 4.62 0.50
C CYS A 160 -9.16 5.94 0.17
N CYS A 161 -8.12 6.30 0.94
CA CYS A 161 -7.31 7.49 0.72
C CYS A 161 -5.91 7.31 1.32
N LEU A 162 -4.98 8.20 0.94
CA LEU A 162 -3.60 8.17 1.45
C LEU A 162 -3.51 8.50 2.94
N ARG A 163 -4.43 9.32 3.45
CA ARG A 163 -4.42 9.75 4.86
C ARG A 163 -4.64 8.59 5.83
N CYS A 164 -5.52 7.65 5.47
CA CYS A 164 -5.85 6.50 6.32
C CYS A 164 -4.70 5.50 6.52
N MET A 165 -3.69 5.53 5.64
CA MET A 165 -2.50 4.70 5.79
C MET A 165 -1.29 5.45 6.38
N GLN A 166 -1.37 6.77 6.47
CA GLN A 166 -0.26 7.60 6.89
C GLN A 166 -0.24 7.66 8.42
N THR A 167 0.79 7.06 9.02
CA THR A 167 0.92 7.01 10.49
C THR A 167 1.04 8.39 11.13
N ARG A 168 1.60 9.37 10.41
CA ARG A 168 1.79 10.75 10.89
C ARG A 168 0.49 11.54 11.07
N ASP A 169 -0.59 11.15 10.40
CA ASP A 169 -1.89 11.84 10.50
C ASP A 169 -2.72 11.36 11.71
N HIS A 170 -2.17 10.44 12.52
CA HIS A 170 -2.83 9.87 13.70
C HIS A 170 -2.00 10.12 14.97
N ASN A 171 -2.68 10.37 16.10
CA ASN A 171 -2.05 10.71 17.37
C ASN A 171 -1.08 9.63 17.91
N PHE A 172 -1.37 8.36 17.66
CA PHE A 172 -0.57 7.24 18.16
C PHE A 172 0.40 6.66 17.12
N THR A 173 0.64 7.36 16.01
CA THR A 173 1.47 6.85 14.90
C THR A 173 0.99 5.48 14.37
N THR A 174 -0.29 5.20 14.51
CA THR A 174 -0.95 3.97 14.03
C THR A 174 -1.67 4.22 12.71
N THR A 175 -2.21 3.18 12.10
CA THR A 175 -3.10 3.30 10.92
C THR A 175 -4.53 3.57 11.34
N CYS A 176 -5.34 4.13 10.43
CA CYS A 176 -6.75 4.38 10.70
C CYS A 176 -7.53 3.07 10.94
N VAL A 177 -8.57 3.15 11.78
CA VAL A 177 -9.49 2.05 12.09
C VAL A 177 -10.10 1.39 10.84
N CYS A 178 -10.27 2.14 9.75
CA CYS A 178 -10.81 1.61 8.51
C CYS A 178 -9.90 0.59 7.82
N ARG A 179 -8.62 0.49 8.20
CA ARG A 179 -7.67 -0.52 7.70
C ARG A 179 -7.74 -1.84 8.45
N VAL A 180 -8.43 -1.89 9.60
CA VAL A 180 -8.59 -3.12 10.38
C VAL A 180 -9.68 -3.99 9.74
N PRO A 181 -9.45 -5.29 9.47
CA PRO A 181 -10.46 -6.19 8.91
C PRO A 181 -11.71 -6.34 9.79
N LYS A 182 -12.91 -6.45 9.20
CA LYS A 182 -14.21 -6.49 9.92
C LYS A 182 -14.28 -7.57 10.98
N HIS A 183 -13.69 -8.74 10.73
CA HIS A 183 -13.72 -9.87 11.66
C HIS A 183 -12.92 -9.66 12.94
N LEU A 184 -11.99 -8.71 12.96
CA LEU A 184 -11.19 -8.34 14.14
C LEU A 184 -11.77 -7.14 14.89
N ARG A 185 -12.90 -6.59 14.45
CA ARG A 185 -13.50 -5.38 15.04
C ARG A 185 -14.61 -5.73 15.99
N GLU A 186 -14.61 -5.08 17.15
CA GLU A 186 -15.69 -5.17 18.14
C GLU A 186 -16.97 -4.49 17.62
N GLU A 187 -16.83 -3.34 16.93
CA GLU A 187 -17.94 -2.62 16.32
C GLU A 187 -18.08 -2.90 14.81
N LYS A 188 -19.31 -3.24 14.39
CA LYS A 188 -19.62 -3.65 13.01
C LYS A 188 -19.75 -2.48 12.04
N VAL A 189 -20.23 -1.33 12.51
CA VAL A 189 -20.43 -0.12 11.70
C VAL A 189 -19.42 0.92 12.14
N ILE A 190 -18.49 1.27 11.25
CA ILE A 190 -17.45 2.26 11.51
C ILE A 190 -17.54 3.32 10.45
N GLU A 191 -17.29 4.56 10.85
CA GLU A 191 -17.14 5.68 9.93
C GLU A 191 -15.77 6.31 10.16
N CYS A 192 -14.93 6.26 9.13
CA CYS A 192 -13.61 6.88 9.19
C CYS A 192 -13.75 8.41 9.33
N VAL A 193 -13.09 8.99 10.33
CA VAL A 193 -13.07 10.45 10.53
C VAL A 193 -12.53 11.20 9.29
N HIS A 194 -11.56 10.65 8.56
CA HIS A 194 -10.95 11.35 7.42
C HIS A 194 -11.77 11.32 6.13
N CYS A 195 -12.37 10.18 5.79
CA CYS A 195 -13.01 9.98 4.49
C CYS A 195 -14.39 9.33 4.54
N GLY A 196 -14.90 9.02 5.73
CA GLY A 196 -16.23 8.41 5.91
C GLY A 196 -16.37 6.99 5.37
N CYS A 197 -15.26 6.26 5.19
CA CYS A 197 -15.33 4.87 4.72
C CYS A 197 -15.64 3.89 5.87
N GLY A 198 -16.37 2.80 5.56
CA GLY A 198 -16.74 1.73 6.50
C GLY A 198 -15.81 0.52 6.55
N GLY A 199 -14.64 0.64 5.94
CA GLY A 199 -13.66 -0.44 5.82
C GLY A 199 -12.97 -0.39 4.46
N CYS A 200 -11.64 -0.47 4.47
CA CYS A 200 -10.79 -0.44 3.29
C CYS A 200 -9.69 -1.52 3.33
N ALA A 201 -9.83 -2.50 4.23
CA ALA A 201 -9.05 -3.72 4.18
C ALA A 201 -9.47 -4.53 2.94
N SER A 202 -8.50 -5.09 2.21
CA SER A 202 -8.80 -5.83 0.97
C SER A 202 -9.47 -7.19 1.22
N GLY A 203 -9.43 -7.72 2.44
CA GLY A 203 -10.03 -9.02 2.82
C GLY A 203 -11.44 -8.94 3.43
N ASP A 204 -12.11 -7.79 3.30
CA ASP A 204 -13.42 -7.47 3.90
C ASP A 204 -14.60 -7.41 2.90
#